data_AF-A0A1U8LEE2-F1
#
_entry.id   AF-A0A1U8LEE2-F1
#
_cell.length_a   1.000
_cell.length_b   1.000
_cell.length_c   1.000
_cell.angle_alpha   90.00
_cell.angle_beta   90.00
_cell.angle_gamma   90.00
#
_symmetry.space_group_name_H-M   'P 1'
#
loop_
_entity.id
_entity.type
_entity.pdbx_description
1 polymer ?
#
loop_
_entity_poly.entity_id
_entity_poly.type
_entity_poly.pdbx_seq_one_letter_code
_entity_poly.pdbx_strand_id
1 'polypeptide(L)'
;MLSWEARTQIQQLWDLISLGDDVCTSANKAKSFKKEVSELESLVNRLSQMLKTLLCFVTSTHTSLYLRPLHCIVAEVKVGFEHALSIVHKCKCGNLFWKLFTTCSNATQFVELFNCLNASISDMKWLLSIYMPQNCSMPTYEKPVKVKVWSCIAAVKMGRALEDRVLAVKQLASLAEQNDEYKNIIYEENGVPSLQKLLKEKISLDAQIMGVKTLCLLANEKERKRVILKEMISTILSRSSRTSAMSDQIQAANLVTL
;
A
#
# COMPACT_ATOMS: atom_id res chain seq x y z
N MET A 1 14.55 7.17 -18.65
CA MET A 1 13.71 8.27 -18.11
C MET A 1 12.71 7.67 -17.13
N LEU A 2 12.60 8.22 -15.91
CA LEU A 2 11.53 7.85 -14.97
C LEU A 2 10.16 8.17 -15.58
N SER A 3 9.18 7.27 -15.41
CA SER A 3 7.79 7.50 -15.85
C SER A 3 7.20 8.73 -15.17
N TRP A 4 6.23 9.39 -15.80
CA TRP A 4 5.54 10.55 -15.22
C TRP A 4 4.86 10.21 -13.89
N GLU A 5 4.35 8.98 -13.75
CA GLU A 5 3.81 8.45 -12.50
C GLU A 5 4.87 8.41 -11.41
N ALA A 6 6.06 7.86 -11.70
CA ALA A 6 7.15 7.79 -10.74
C ALA A 6 7.63 9.19 -10.31
N ARG A 7 7.71 10.15 -11.23
CA ARG A 7 8.05 11.54 -10.90
C ARG A 7 7.01 12.19 -9.99
N THR A 8 5.73 11.96 -10.28
CA THR A 8 4.63 12.48 -9.46
C THR A 8 4.69 11.90 -8.05
N GLN A 9 4.96 10.60 -7.91
CA GLN A 9 5.12 9.95 -6.61
C GLN A 9 6.29 10.48 -5.81
N ILE A 10 7.44 10.66 -6.46
CA ILE A 10 8.62 11.24 -5.83
C ILE A 10 8.32 12.66 -5.33
N GLN A 11 7.62 13.47 -6.13
CA GLN A 11 7.24 14.83 -5.72
C GLN A 11 6.30 14.82 -4.51
N GLN A 12 5.27 13.97 -4.52
CA GLN A 12 4.32 13.86 -3.40
C GLN A 12 5.01 13.49 -2.08
N LEU A 13 6.00 12.58 -2.13
CA LEU A 13 6.79 12.23 -0.95
C LEU A 13 7.68 13.38 -0.48
N TRP A 14 8.31 14.12 -1.42
CA TRP A 14 9.09 15.31 -1.09
C TRP A 14 8.24 16.39 -0.41
N ASP A 15 7.08 16.73 -1.00
CA ASP A 15 6.16 17.72 -0.45
C ASP A 15 5.72 17.35 0.97
N LEU A 16 5.44 16.05 1.20
CA LEU A 16 5.04 15.56 2.51
C LEU A 16 6.19 15.60 3.54
N ILE A 17 7.42 15.32 3.12
CA ILE A 17 8.60 15.47 3.99
C ILE A 17 8.77 16.95 4.38
N SER A 18 8.65 17.86 3.42
CA SER A 18 8.72 19.31 3.67
C SER A 18 7.60 19.78 4.61
N LEU A 19 6.38 19.25 4.47
CA LEU A 19 5.30 19.53 5.41
C LEU A 19 5.63 19.07 6.84
N GLY A 20 6.29 17.92 7.00
CA GLY A 20 6.79 17.47 8.30
C GLY A 20 7.83 18.43 8.88
N ASP A 21 8.76 18.91 8.06
CA ASP A 21 9.77 19.90 8.46
C ASP A 21 9.13 21.25 8.87
N ASP A 22 8.05 21.67 8.22
CA ASP A 22 7.27 22.86 8.57
C ASP A 22 6.57 22.73 9.93
N VAL A 23 6.03 21.54 10.22
CA VAL A 23 5.44 21.23 11.54
C VAL A 23 6.51 21.36 12.63
N CYS A 24 7.67 20.72 12.46
CA CYS A 24 8.78 20.81 13.43
C CYS A 24 9.29 22.25 13.60
N THR A 25 9.42 23.00 12.50
CA THR A 25 9.81 24.41 12.54
C THR A 25 8.81 25.28 13.29
N SER A 26 7.52 24.97 13.15
CA SER A 26 6.44 25.67 13.87
C SER A 26 6.39 25.26 15.34
N ALA A 27 6.69 23.99 15.65
CA ALA A 27 6.68 23.43 17.00
C ALA A 27 7.72 24.14 17.89
N ASN A 28 8.91 24.38 17.33
CA ASN A 28 9.98 25.14 17.96
C ASN A 28 9.59 26.59 18.33
N LYS A 29 8.56 27.15 17.69
CA LYS A 29 8.05 28.51 17.94
C LYS A 29 6.86 28.54 18.89
N ALA A 30 6.41 27.40 19.42
CA ALA A 30 5.26 27.31 20.30
C ALA A 30 5.52 27.96 21.67
N LYS A 31 4.54 28.71 22.19
CA LYS A 31 4.62 29.41 23.48
C LYS A 31 3.88 28.69 24.61
N SER A 32 3.04 27.71 24.27
CA SER A 32 2.18 26.95 25.19
C SER A 32 2.21 25.45 24.87
N PHE A 33 1.80 24.60 25.81
CA PHE A 33 1.74 23.14 25.65
C PHE A 33 3.09 22.53 25.24
N LYS A 34 4.18 22.99 25.85
CA LYS A 34 5.56 22.65 25.44
C LYS A 34 5.82 21.14 25.49
N LYS A 35 5.22 20.42 26.43
CA LYS A 35 5.40 18.97 26.57
C LYS A 35 4.73 18.24 25.41
N GLU A 36 3.46 18.55 25.15
CA GLU A 36 2.67 17.96 24.09
C GLU A 36 3.24 18.30 22.70
N VAL A 37 3.70 19.54 22.51
CA VAL A 37 4.36 19.97 21.27
C VAL A 37 5.69 19.24 21.05
N SER A 38 6.46 18.98 22.11
CA SER A 38 7.71 18.20 22.01
C SER A 38 7.45 16.73 21.67
N GLU A 39 6.41 16.12 22.25
CA GLU A 39 5.99 14.77 21.88
C GLU A 39 5.52 14.72 20.42
N LEU A 40 4.70 15.69 19.99
CA LEU A 40 4.25 15.83 18.60
C LEU A 40 5.43 15.91 17.63
N GLU A 41 6.41 16.76 17.91
CA GLU A 41 7.63 16.91 17.11
C GLU A 41 8.38 15.58 16.97
N SER A 42 8.46 14.79 18.06
CA SER A 42 9.12 13.47 18.02
C SER A 42 8.41 12.48 17.08
N LEU A 43 7.08 12.46 17.08
CA LEU A 43 6.26 11.59 16.23
C LEU A 43 6.36 11.99 14.76
N VAL A 44 6.30 13.31 14.49
CA VAL A 44 6.43 13.86 13.13
C VAL A 44 7.82 13.60 12.58
N ASN A 45 8.89 13.86 13.36
CA ASN A 45 10.25 13.57 12.95
C ASN A 45 10.43 12.08 12.61
N ARG A 46 9.87 11.18 13.42
CA ARG A 46 9.91 9.74 13.16
C ARG A 46 9.24 9.39 11.83
N LEU A 47 8.04 9.91 11.56
CA LEU A 47 7.34 9.72 10.29
C LEU A 47 8.14 10.29 9.12
N SER A 48 8.72 11.48 9.26
CA SER A 48 9.58 12.09 8.24
C SER A 48 10.81 11.24 7.91
N GLN A 49 11.43 10.58 8.90
CA GLN A 49 12.53 9.64 8.64
C GLN A 49 12.07 8.40 7.88
N MET A 50 10.89 7.87 8.20
CA MET A 50 10.30 6.74 7.48
C MET A 50 9.94 7.13 6.03
N LEU A 51 9.42 8.34 5.81
CA LEU A 51 9.17 8.90 4.48
C LEU A 51 10.46 9.10 3.69
N LYS A 52 11.54 9.60 4.30
CA LYS A 52 12.87 9.70 3.67
C LYS A 52 13.41 8.33 3.26
N THR A 53 13.20 7.33 4.10
CA THR A 53 13.57 5.93 3.83
C THR A 53 12.79 5.39 2.64
N LEU A 54 11.47 5.60 2.63
CA LEU A 54 10.59 5.22 1.52
C LEU A 54 10.96 5.94 0.22
N LEU A 55 11.21 7.25 0.28
CA LEU A 55 11.63 8.05 -0.86
C LEU A 55 12.92 7.49 -1.48
N CYS A 56 13.94 7.21 -0.65
CA CYS A 56 15.19 6.61 -1.10
C CYS A 56 14.96 5.26 -1.80
N PHE A 57 14.02 4.44 -1.32
CA PHE A 57 13.63 3.21 -2.00
C PHE A 57 13.00 3.46 -3.36
N VAL A 58 11.99 4.33 -3.42
CA VAL A 58 11.21 4.61 -4.62
C VAL A 58 12.11 5.22 -5.70
N THR A 59 13.11 6.01 -5.33
CA THR A 59 14.08 6.59 -6.28
C THR A 59 15.11 5.56 -6.78
N SER A 60 15.42 4.54 -5.98
CA SER A 60 16.49 3.57 -6.29
C SER A 60 16.00 2.26 -6.88
N THR A 61 14.70 1.95 -6.75
CA THR A 61 14.13 0.69 -7.22
C THR A 61 13.90 0.69 -8.73
N HIS A 62 14.24 -0.41 -9.38
CA HIS A 62 13.96 -0.66 -10.80
C HIS A 62 12.73 -1.57 -11.00
N THR A 63 12.07 -1.97 -9.91
CA THR A 63 10.94 -2.89 -9.95
C THR A 63 9.62 -2.12 -9.99
N SER A 64 8.63 -2.67 -10.70
CA SER A 64 7.26 -2.15 -10.71
C SER A 64 6.65 -2.23 -9.31
N LEU A 65 6.32 -1.08 -8.72
CA LEU A 65 5.80 -0.97 -7.36
C LEU A 65 4.29 -1.18 -7.30
N TYR A 66 3.83 -1.70 -6.16
CA TYR A 66 2.41 -1.74 -5.87
C TYR A 66 1.94 -0.42 -5.23
N LEU A 67 1.70 0.61 -6.04
CA LEU A 67 1.51 1.98 -5.56
C LEU A 67 0.25 2.21 -4.69
N ARG A 68 -0.75 1.35 -4.74
CA ARG A 68 -2.05 1.59 -4.08
C ARG A 68 -1.95 1.74 -2.55
N PRO A 69 -1.33 0.81 -1.79
CA PRO A 69 -1.17 0.95 -0.34
C PRO A 69 -0.26 2.12 0.02
N LEU A 70 0.74 2.43 -0.84
CA LEU A 70 1.61 3.58 -0.66
C LEU A 70 0.79 4.86 -0.68
N HIS A 71 -0.05 5.08 -1.70
CA HIS A 71 -0.89 6.27 -1.78
C HIS A 71 -1.85 6.40 -0.60
N CYS A 72 -2.50 5.30 -0.20
CA CYS A 72 -3.43 5.30 0.92
C CYS A 72 -2.73 5.71 2.23
N ILE A 73 -1.62 5.07 2.57
CA ILE A 73 -0.93 5.33 3.84
C ILE A 73 -0.27 6.72 3.82
N VAL A 74 0.33 7.14 2.71
CA VAL A 74 0.92 8.47 2.56
C VAL A 74 -0.14 9.58 2.68
N ALA A 75 -1.36 9.35 2.18
CA ALA A 75 -2.46 10.29 2.35
C ALA A 75 -2.88 10.44 3.81
N GLU A 76 -2.97 9.35 4.58
CA GLU A 76 -3.26 9.41 6.02
C GLU A 76 -2.18 10.16 6.80
N VAL A 77 -0.89 9.90 6.48
CA VAL A 77 0.23 10.66 7.08
C VAL A 77 0.12 12.15 6.76
N LYS A 78 -0.27 12.51 5.54
CA LYS A 78 -0.50 13.90 5.14
C LYS A 78 -1.59 14.56 5.97
N VAL A 79 -2.75 13.90 6.13
CA VAL A 79 -3.85 14.40 6.98
C VAL A 79 -3.36 14.60 8.42
N GLY A 80 -2.58 13.66 8.96
CA GLY A 80 -1.97 13.78 10.28
C GLY A 80 -1.02 14.98 10.40
N PHE A 81 -0.19 15.24 9.40
CA PHE A 81 0.72 16.39 9.36
C PHE A 81 -0.01 17.73 9.21
N GLU A 82 -1.04 17.81 8.37
CA GLU A 82 -1.88 19.01 8.23
C GLU A 82 -2.61 19.33 9.54
N HIS A 83 -3.13 18.32 10.22
CA HIS A 83 -3.74 18.47 11.54
C HIS A 83 -2.71 18.92 12.59
N ALA A 84 -1.52 18.31 12.60
CA ALA A 84 -0.42 18.71 13.48
C ALA A 84 -0.02 20.18 13.28
N LEU A 85 0.13 20.62 12.02
CA LEU A 85 0.48 21.99 11.69
C LEU A 85 -0.57 22.98 12.20
N SER A 86 -1.85 22.65 12.03
CA SER A 86 -2.98 23.44 12.54
C SER A 86 -2.93 23.62 14.05
N ILE A 87 -2.70 22.55 14.82
CA ILE A 87 -2.59 22.62 16.29
C ILE A 87 -1.38 23.46 16.71
N VAL A 88 -0.21 23.21 16.12
CA VAL A 88 1.03 23.90 16.48
C VAL A 88 0.96 25.40 16.20
N HIS A 89 0.31 25.82 15.10
CA HIS A 89 0.07 27.22 14.82
C HIS A 89 -0.76 27.90 15.92
N LYS A 90 -1.76 27.22 16.48
CA LYS A 90 -2.54 27.75 17.61
C LYS A 90 -1.69 27.88 18.88
N CYS A 91 -0.76 26.95 19.10
CA CYS A 91 0.19 27.00 20.22
C CYS A 91 1.24 28.13 20.11
N LYS A 92 1.50 28.65 18.90
CA LYS A 92 2.40 29.79 18.66
C LYS A 92 1.79 31.13 19.05
N CYS A 93 0.50 31.33 18.76
CA CYS A 93 -0.15 32.64 18.89
C CYS A 93 -0.24 33.14 20.33
N GLY A 94 -0.09 32.29 21.36
CA GLY A 94 -0.15 32.73 22.76
C GLY A 94 -1.47 33.40 23.16
N ASN A 95 -2.48 33.37 22.27
CA ASN A 95 -3.73 34.08 22.43
C ASN A 95 -4.44 33.54 23.67
N LEU A 96 -4.81 34.46 24.56
CA LEU A 96 -5.62 34.17 25.76
C LEU A 96 -6.85 33.34 25.42
N PHE A 97 -7.45 33.49 24.23
CA PHE A 97 -8.56 32.68 23.76
C PHE A 97 -8.26 31.17 23.66
N TRP A 98 -7.04 30.75 23.26
CA TRP A 98 -6.67 29.32 23.24
C TRP A 98 -6.42 28.77 24.64
N LYS A 99 -6.01 29.65 25.58
CA LYS A 99 -5.93 29.32 27.01
C LYS A 99 -7.30 29.30 27.70
N LEU A 100 -8.26 30.08 27.21
CA LEU A 100 -9.62 30.21 27.73
C LEU A 100 -10.61 29.20 27.11
N PHE A 101 -10.34 28.71 25.89
CA PHE A 101 -11.01 27.55 25.31
C PHE A 101 -10.50 26.27 25.98
N THR A 102 -11.15 25.96 27.10
CA THR A 102 -11.30 24.64 27.72
C THR A 102 -10.07 23.72 27.64
N THR A 103 -9.26 23.72 28.70
CA THR A 103 -8.12 22.80 28.92
C THR A 103 -8.45 21.33 28.61
N CYS A 104 -9.69 20.87 28.85
CA CYS A 104 -10.13 19.53 28.45
C CYS A 104 -10.21 19.32 26.92
N SER A 105 -10.71 20.30 26.16
CA SER A 105 -10.86 20.16 24.70
C SER A 105 -9.51 20.11 23.96
N ASN A 106 -8.51 20.84 24.47
CA ASN A 106 -7.17 20.83 23.88
C ASN A 106 -6.42 19.54 24.21
N ALA A 107 -6.57 19.02 25.43
CA ALA A 107 -6.01 17.71 25.80
C ALA A 107 -6.58 16.59 24.91
N THR A 108 -7.88 16.60 24.65
CA THR A 108 -8.52 15.64 23.73
C THR A 108 -7.97 15.75 22.30
N GLN A 109 -7.79 16.97 21.78
CA GLN A 109 -7.20 17.18 20.45
C GLN A 109 -5.78 16.61 20.32
N PHE A 110 -4.93 16.78 21.33
CA PHE A 110 -3.59 16.18 21.33
C PHE A 110 -3.64 14.65 21.42
N VAL A 111 -4.51 14.10 22.26
CA VAL A 111 -4.70 12.64 22.37
C VAL A 111 -5.14 12.03 21.04
N GLU A 112 -6.13 12.64 20.38
CA GLU A 112 -6.60 12.21 19.05
C GLU A 112 -5.49 12.29 18.01
N LEU A 113 -4.74 13.41 17.99
CA LEU A 113 -3.62 13.58 17.07
C LEU A 113 -2.52 12.55 17.32
N PHE A 114 -2.15 12.28 18.58
CA PHE A 114 -1.14 11.27 18.91
C PHE A 114 -1.59 9.87 18.50
N ASN A 115 -2.86 9.52 18.71
CA ASN A 115 -3.40 8.24 18.26
C ASN A 115 -3.33 8.12 16.73
N CYS A 116 -3.71 9.17 16.00
CA CYS A 116 -3.63 9.23 14.53
C CYS A 116 -2.18 9.08 14.02
N LEU A 117 -1.22 9.80 14.61
CA LEU A 117 0.19 9.71 14.21
C LEU A 117 0.82 8.37 14.58
N ASN A 118 0.48 7.78 15.72
CA ASN A 118 0.95 6.45 16.11
C ASN A 118 0.36 5.33 15.23
N ALA A 119 -0.91 5.47 14.82
CA ALA A 119 -1.51 4.60 13.81
C ALA A 119 -0.75 4.72 12.47
N SER A 120 -0.51 5.95 12.01
CA SER A 120 0.28 6.23 10.81
C SER A 120 1.71 5.67 10.87
N ILE A 121 2.36 5.70 12.03
CA ILE A 121 3.67 5.06 12.25
C ILE A 121 3.57 3.55 12.08
N SER A 122 2.51 2.93 12.60
CA SER A 122 2.29 1.49 12.48
C SER A 122 2.04 1.08 11.03
N ASP A 123 1.25 1.87 10.29
CA ASP A 123 0.98 1.66 8.88
C ASP A 123 2.23 1.86 8.02
N MET A 124 3.02 2.91 8.28
CA MET A 124 4.29 3.14 7.61
C MET A 124 5.31 2.02 7.89
N LYS A 125 5.31 1.43 9.10
CA LYS A 125 6.17 0.28 9.42
C LYS A 125 5.77 -0.93 8.59
N TRP A 126 4.47 -1.19 8.47
CA TRP A 126 3.97 -2.25 7.60
C TRP A 126 4.33 -1.98 6.14
N LEU A 127 4.17 -0.74 5.67
CA LEU A 127 4.51 -0.37 4.30
C LEU A 127 6.00 -0.61 4.02
N LEU A 128 6.88 -0.10 4.89
CA LEU A 128 8.31 -0.33 4.77
C LEU A 128 8.69 -1.81 4.85
N SER A 129 7.99 -2.62 5.63
CA SER A 129 8.30 -4.06 5.70
C SER A 129 7.94 -4.83 4.43
N ILE A 130 6.97 -4.36 3.66
CA ILE A 130 6.61 -4.92 2.36
C ILE A 130 7.61 -4.49 1.26
N TYR A 131 8.06 -3.24 1.30
CA TYR A 131 8.94 -2.67 0.27
C TYR A 131 10.43 -2.96 0.56
N MET A 132 10.80 -3.02 1.83
CA MET A 132 12.15 -3.25 2.35
C MET A 132 12.16 -4.40 3.39
N PRO A 133 11.88 -5.66 2.99
CA PRO A 133 11.74 -6.78 3.93
C PRO A 133 13.02 -7.09 4.73
N GLN A 134 14.21 -6.70 4.25
CA GLN A 134 15.48 -6.95 4.95
C GLN A 134 15.74 -6.00 6.13
N ASN A 135 15.00 -4.87 6.20
CA ASN A 135 15.28 -3.79 7.15
C ASN A 135 14.20 -3.63 8.21
N CYS A 136 13.16 -4.47 8.22
CA CYS A 136 11.97 -4.26 9.05
C CYS A 136 11.42 -5.60 9.56
N SER A 137 11.16 -5.68 10.87
CA SER A 137 10.38 -6.77 11.44
C SER A 137 8.90 -6.64 11.04
N MET A 138 8.25 -7.76 10.76
CA MET A 138 6.81 -7.78 10.51
C MET A 138 6.05 -7.38 11.77
N PRO A 139 5.09 -6.45 11.70
CA PRO A 139 4.28 -6.09 12.86
C PRO A 139 3.41 -7.28 13.31
N THR A 140 3.39 -7.53 14.62
CA THR A 140 2.74 -8.68 15.30
C THR A 140 1.21 -8.56 15.44
N TYR A 141 0.60 -7.45 15.02
CA TYR A 141 -0.83 -7.19 15.19
C TYR A 141 -1.69 -7.96 14.18
N GLU A 142 -2.93 -8.32 14.56
CA GLU A 142 -3.93 -8.84 13.63
C GLU A 142 -4.26 -7.79 12.57
N LYS A 143 -3.72 -7.99 11.38
CA LYS A 143 -3.85 -7.01 10.30
C LYS A 143 -5.33 -6.92 9.85
N PRO A 144 -5.87 -5.70 9.65
CA PRO A 144 -7.16 -5.52 8.99
C PRO A 144 -7.25 -6.32 7.68
N VAL A 145 -8.44 -6.79 7.34
CA VAL A 145 -8.73 -7.61 6.14
C VAL A 145 -8.02 -7.06 4.90
N LYS A 146 -8.13 -5.74 4.66
CA LYS A 146 -7.49 -5.03 3.55
C LYS A 146 -5.97 -5.14 3.54
N VAL A 147 -5.33 -5.08 4.70
CA VAL A 147 -3.87 -5.16 4.83
C VAL A 147 -3.36 -6.57 4.48
N LYS A 148 -4.12 -7.62 4.81
CA LYS A 148 -3.81 -9.01 4.38
C LYS A 148 -3.83 -9.16 2.86
N VAL A 149 -4.88 -8.61 2.23
CA VAL A 149 -5.01 -8.58 0.76
C VAL A 149 -3.87 -7.79 0.13
N TRP A 150 -3.56 -6.61 0.67
CA TRP A 150 -2.44 -5.81 0.18
C TRP A 150 -1.09 -6.54 0.29
N SER A 151 -0.82 -7.25 1.38
CA SER A 151 0.40 -8.05 1.51
C SER A 151 0.47 -9.15 0.44
N CYS A 152 -0.63 -9.84 0.15
CA CYS A 152 -0.67 -10.86 -0.91
C CYS A 152 -0.44 -10.24 -2.30
N ILE A 153 -1.14 -9.15 -2.63
CA ILE A 153 -0.99 -8.47 -3.92
C ILE A 153 0.44 -7.91 -4.08
N ALA A 154 0.99 -7.32 -3.02
CA ALA A 154 2.36 -6.84 -3.00
C ALA A 154 3.35 -7.96 -3.29
N ALA A 155 3.21 -9.12 -2.63
CA ALA A 155 4.05 -10.27 -2.86
C ALA A 155 3.90 -10.82 -4.30
N VAL A 156 2.68 -10.88 -4.86
CA VAL A 156 2.45 -11.25 -6.27
C VAL A 156 3.20 -10.32 -7.24
N LYS A 157 3.20 -9.01 -6.99
CA LYS A 157 3.80 -8.00 -7.89
C LYS A 157 5.30 -7.80 -7.69
N MET A 158 5.78 -7.86 -6.45
CA MET A 158 7.11 -7.39 -6.04
C MET A 158 7.98 -8.49 -5.42
N GLY A 159 7.46 -9.72 -5.27
CA GLY A 159 8.23 -10.86 -4.77
C GLY A 159 9.49 -11.09 -5.61
N ARG A 160 10.63 -11.28 -4.94
CA ARG A 160 11.93 -11.45 -5.62
C ARG A 160 12.03 -12.79 -6.32
N ALA A 161 11.55 -13.83 -5.64
CA ALA A 161 11.60 -15.19 -6.14
C ALA A 161 10.22 -15.61 -6.66
N LEU A 162 10.20 -16.46 -7.69
CA LEU A 162 8.95 -16.85 -8.34
C LEU A 162 8.07 -17.67 -7.39
N GLU A 163 8.68 -18.51 -6.57
CA GLU A 163 8.05 -19.32 -5.54
C GLU A 163 7.26 -18.49 -4.53
N ASP A 164 7.81 -17.35 -4.08
CA ASP A 164 7.14 -16.43 -3.15
C ASP A 164 5.89 -15.82 -3.79
N ARG A 165 5.99 -15.47 -5.08
CA ARG A 165 4.86 -14.91 -5.83
C ARG A 165 3.76 -15.95 -6.02
N VAL A 166 4.12 -17.20 -6.31
CA VAL A 166 3.17 -18.31 -6.44
C VAL A 166 2.51 -18.64 -5.09
N LEU A 167 3.26 -18.60 -3.99
CA LEU A 167 2.71 -18.76 -2.65
C LEU A 167 1.73 -17.62 -2.31
N ALA A 168 2.04 -16.39 -2.72
CA ALA A 168 1.12 -15.27 -2.55
C ALA A 168 -0.17 -15.44 -3.36
N VAL A 169 -0.12 -16.05 -4.56
CA VAL A 169 -1.34 -16.42 -5.30
C VAL A 169 -2.16 -17.46 -4.55
N LYS A 170 -1.52 -18.49 -3.95
CA LYS A 170 -2.19 -19.48 -3.09
C LYS A 170 -2.96 -18.81 -1.96
N GLN A 171 -2.29 -17.88 -1.27
CA GLN A 171 -2.89 -17.14 -0.16
C GLN A 171 -4.05 -16.26 -0.64
N LEU A 172 -3.89 -15.57 -1.77
CA LEU A 172 -4.95 -14.74 -2.35
C LEU A 172 -6.17 -15.57 -2.76
N ALA A 173 -5.96 -16.78 -3.29
CA ALA A 173 -7.03 -17.72 -3.61
C ALA A 173 -7.78 -18.15 -2.34
N SER A 174 -7.06 -18.56 -1.31
CA SER A 174 -7.65 -18.96 -0.02
C SER A 174 -8.46 -17.82 0.62
N LEU A 175 -7.99 -16.58 0.54
CA LEU A 175 -8.76 -15.42 1.01
C LEU A 175 -10.05 -15.25 0.17
N ALA A 176 -9.97 -15.35 -1.15
CA ALA A 176 -11.14 -15.23 -2.03
C ALA A 176 -12.18 -16.35 -1.80
N GLU A 177 -11.75 -17.54 -1.39
CA GLU A 177 -12.66 -18.66 -1.08
C GLU A 177 -13.41 -18.47 0.24
N GLN A 178 -12.85 -17.71 1.20
CA GLN A 178 -13.45 -17.56 2.52
C GLN A 178 -14.78 -16.82 2.50
N ASN A 179 -14.88 -15.67 1.82
CA ASN A 179 -16.12 -14.91 1.72
C ASN A 179 -16.10 -13.89 0.55
N ASP A 180 -17.26 -13.29 0.27
CA ASP A 180 -17.41 -12.29 -0.79
C ASP A 180 -16.77 -10.93 -0.45
N GLU A 181 -16.58 -10.61 0.83
CA GLU A 181 -15.87 -9.40 1.27
C GLU A 181 -14.42 -9.42 0.76
N TYR A 182 -13.70 -10.54 0.93
CA TYR A 182 -12.35 -10.72 0.40
C TYR A 182 -12.33 -10.61 -1.12
N LYS A 183 -13.29 -11.20 -1.84
CA LYS A 183 -13.35 -11.09 -3.31
C LYS A 183 -13.50 -9.64 -3.75
N ASN A 184 -14.34 -8.87 -3.06
CA ASN A 184 -14.54 -7.45 -3.35
C ASN A 184 -13.26 -6.64 -3.09
N ILE A 185 -12.63 -6.82 -1.94
CA ILE A 185 -11.39 -6.13 -1.61
C ILE A 185 -10.28 -6.50 -2.60
N ILE A 186 -10.10 -7.78 -2.94
CA ILE A 186 -9.09 -8.21 -3.92
C ILE A 186 -9.33 -7.55 -5.28
N TYR A 187 -10.58 -7.42 -5.70
CA TYR A 187 -10.92 -6.74 -6.95
C TYR A 187 -10.61 -5.24 -6.90
N GLU A 188 -11.09 -4.54 -5.88
CA GLU A 188 -10.88 -3.08 -5.69
C GLU A 188 -9.41 -2.70 -5.55
N GLU A 189 -8.62 -3.58 -4.93
CA GLU A 189 -7.19 -3.38 -4.68
C GLU A 189 -6.31 -3.87 -5.85
N ASN A 190 -6.87 -3.98 -7.07
CA ASN A 190 -6.15 -4.34 -8.29
C ASN A 190 -5.48 -5.72 -8.26
N GLY A 191 -6.13 -6.69 -7.61
CA GLY A 191 -5.70 -8.10 -7.64
C GLY A 191 -5.76 -8.70 -9.04
N VAL A 192 -6.82 -8.43 -9.80
CA VAL A 192 -7.03 -8.98 -11.15
C VAL A 192 -5.89 -8.61 -12.12
N PRO A 193 -5.54 -7.32 -12.32
CA PRO A 193 -4.41 -6.96 -13.18
C PRO A 193 -3.07 -7.56 -12.71
N SER A 194 -2.90 -7.75 -11.40
CA SER A 194 -1.68 -8.29 -10.82
C SER A 194 -1.52 -9.80 -11.12
N LEU A 195 -2.61 -10.56 -10.99
CA LEU A 195 -2.67 -11.97 -11.39
C LEU A 195 -2.46 -12.14 -12.90
N GLN A 196 -3.11 -11.31 -13.72
CA GLN A 196 -2.94 -11.33 -15.17
C GLN A 196 -1.50 -11.05 -15.60
N LYS A 197 -0.84 -10.08 -14.96
CA LYS A 197 0.58 -9.78 -15.23
C LYS A 197 1.45 -11.00 -14.94
N LEU A 198 1.25 -11.66 -13.79
CA LEU A 198 1.98 -12.88 -13.43
C LEU A 198 1.73 -14.01 -14.45
N LEU A 199 0.48 -14.18 -14.90
CA LEU A 199 0.13 -15.20 -15.91
C LEU A 199 0.77 -14.96 -17.28
N LYS A 200 1.20 -13.73 -17.60
CA LYS A 200 1.93 -13.44 -18.85
C LYS A 200 3.42 -13.80 -18.76
N GLU A 201 3.94 -14.06 -17.56
CA GLU A 201 5.33 -14.47 -17.33
C GLU A 201 5.49 -15.99 -17.48
N LYS A 202 6.74 -16.46 -17.63
CA LYS A 202 7.05 -17.89 -17.69
C LYS A 202 7.01 -18.49 -16.28
N ILE A 203 5.86 -19.04 -15.92
CA ILE A 203 5.61 -19.69 -14.61
C ILE A 203 5.18 -21.15 -14.81
N SER A 204 5.32 -22.00 -13.78
CA SER A 204 4.93 -23.41 -13.85
C SER A 204 3.44 -23.61 -14.13
N LEU A 205 3.06 -24.73 -14.75
CA LEU A 205 1.67 -25.03 -15.08
C LEU A 205 0.75 -24.97 -13.84
N ASP A 206 1.19 -25.53 -12.71
CA ASP A 206 0.42 -25.49 -11.46
C ASP A 206 0.15 -24.05 -10.98
N ALA A 207 1.15 -23.17 -11.11
CA ALA A 207 1.00 -21.76 -10.77
C ALA A 207 0.04 -21.04 -11.74
N GLN A 208 0.03 -21.42 -13.01
CA GLN A 208 -0.92 -20.88 -14.00
C GLN A 208 -2.35 -21.31 -13.69
N ILE A 209 -2.58 -22.61 -13.51
CA ILE A 209 -3.88 -23.18 -13.16
C ILE A 209 -4.43 -22.48 -11.91
N MET A 210 -3.58 -22.27 -10.93
CA MET A 210 -3.96 -21.59 -9.71
C MET A 210 -4.30 -20.12 -9.92
N GLY A 211 -3.47 -19.36 -10.64
CA GLY A 211 -3.76 -17.97 -10.98
C GLY A 211 -5.08 -17.82 -11.74
N VAL A 212 -5.36 -18.74 -12.66
CA VAL A 212 -6.64 -18.82 -13.37
C VAL A 212 -7.80 -19.14 -12.43
N LYS A 213 -7.66 -20.15 -11.56
CA LYS A 213 -8.69 -20.48 -10.55
C LYS A 213 -9.01 -19.27 -9.67
N THR A 214 -7.99 -18.54 -9.21
CA THR A 214 -8.18 -17.31 -8.43
C THR A 214 -8.95 -16.26 -9.23
N LEU A 215 -8.62 -16.07 -10.51
CA LEU A 215 -9.37 -15.15 -11.38
C LEU A 215 -10.84 -15.59 -11.54
N CYS A 216 -11.12 -16.87 -11.72
CA CYS A 216 -12.47 -17.40 -11.79
C CYS A 216 -13.26 -17.17 -10.49
N LEU A 217 -12.62 -17.33 -9.32
CA LEU A 217 -13.24 -17.04 -8.02
C LEU A 217 -13.62 -15.56 -7.87
N LEU A 218 -12.81 -14.65 -8.39
CA LEU A 218 -13.07 -13.20 -8.36
C LEU A 218 -14.16 -12.76 -9.35
N ALA A 219 -14.50 -13.61 -10.32
CA ALA A 219 -15.51 -13.36 -11.32
C ALA A 219 -16.94 -13.59 -10.78
N ASN A 220 -17.28 -12.96 -9.64
CA ASN A 220 -18.56 -13.17 -8.98
C ASN A 220 -19.73 -12.45 -9.70
N GLU A 221 -19.48 -11.23 -10.21
CA GLU A 221 -20.49 -10.40 -10.88
C GLU A 221 -20.39 -10.47 -12.41
N LYS A 222 -21.53 -10.28 -13.10
CA LYS A 222 -21.65 -10.36 -14.58
C LYS A 222 -20.63 -9.48 -15.31
N GLU A 223 -20.37 -8.29 -14.79
CA GLU A 223 -19.41 -7.35 -15.40
C GLU A 223 -17.95 -7.76 -15.12
N ARG A 224 -17.64 -8.22 -13.90
CA ARG A 224 -16.32 -8.76 -13.55
C ARG A 224 -16.00 -10.01 -14.39
N LYS A 225 -16.98 -10.88 -14.62
CA LYS A 225 -16.87 -12.06 -15.50
C LYS A 225 -16.41 -11.67 -16.90
N ARG A 226 -16.98 -10.63 -17.50
CA ARG A 226 -16.60 -10.19 -18.86
C ARG A 226 -15.16 -9.73 -18.94
N VAL A 227 -14.74 -8.88 -18.00
CA VAL A 227 -13.37 -8.35 -17.96
C VAL A 227 -12.35 -9.48 -17.75
N ILE A 228 -12.65 -10.40 -16.83
CA ILE A 228 -11.76 -11.52 -16.51
C ILE A 228 -11.70 -12.52 -17.68
N LEU A 229 -12.83 -12.89 -18.27
CA LEU A 229 -12.90 -13.85 -19.38
C LEU A 229 -12.19 -13.32 -20.64
N LYS A 230 -12.40 -12.05 -20.99
CA LYS A 230 -11.74 -11.41 -22.15
C LYS A 230 -10.22 -11.52 -22.06
N GLU A 231 -9.66 -11.28 -20.88
CA GLU A 231 -8.21 -11.30 -20.69
C GLU A 231 -7.63 -12.70 -20.48
N MET A 232 -8.41 -13.63 -19.91
CA MET A 232 -8.05 -15.05 -19.91
C MET A 232 -7.93 -15.58 -21.34
N ILE A 233 -8.93 -15.29 -22.20
CA ILE A 233 -8.92 -15.66 -23.61
C ILE A 233 -7.72 -15.04 -24.32
N SER A 234 -7.43 -13.75 -24.10
CA SER A 234 -6.25 -13.10 -24.69
C SER A 234 -4.93 -13.78 -24.28
N THR A 235 -4.81 -14.22 -23.02
CA THR A 235 -3.59 -14.86 -22.49
C THR A 235 -3.40 -16.28 -23.04
N ILE A 236 -4.50 -17.02 -23.18
CA ILE A 236 -4.50 -18.36 -23.80
C ILE A 236 -4.18 -18.25 -25.29
N LEU A 237 -4.82 -17.32 -26.02
CA LEU A 237 -4.60 -17.10 -27.46
C LEU A 237 -3.17 -16.66 -27.78
N SER A 238 -2.56 -15.80 -26.97
CA SER A 238 -1.16 -15.40 -27.19
C SER A 238 -0.18 -16.57 -27.03
N ARG A 239 -0.57 -17.61 -26.27
CA ARG A 239 0.24 -18.81 -26.02
C ARG A 239 -0.05 -19.95 -26.99
N SER A 240 -1.25 -20.01 -27.56
CA SER A 240 -1.62 -21.02 -28.57
C SER A 240 -1.27 -20.62 -30.01
N SER A 241 -0.66 -19.45 -30.23
CA SER A 241 -0.18 -19.03 -31.55
C SER A 241 0.75 -20.10 -32.15
N ARG A 242 0.62 -20.37 -33.46
CA ARG A 242 1.45 -21.37 -34.17
C ARG A 242 2.97 -21.08 -34.12
N THR A 243 3.34 -19.86 -33.74
CA THR A 243 4.72 -19.39 -33.56
C THR A 243 5.26 -19.56 -32.13
N SER A 244 4.45 -20.02 -31.17
CA SER A 244 4.88 -20.25 -29.79
C SER A 244 5.58 -21.61 -29.64
N ALA A 245 6.38 -21.76 -28.57
CA ALA A 245 7.03 -23.03 -28.27
C ALA A 245 5.98 -24.12 -27.98
N MET A 246 6.26 -25.37 -28.34
CA MET A 246 5.32 -26.50 -28.16
C MET A 246 4.86 -26.67 -26.69
N SER A 247 5.71 -26.30 -25.72
CA SER A 247 5.35 -26.24 -24.30
C SER A 247 4.23 -25.25 -23.99
N ASP A 248 4.21 -24.10 -24.66
CA ASP A 248 3.22 -23.04 -24.45
C ASP A 248 1.86 -23.43 -25.05
N GLN A 249 1.87 -24.21 -26.14
CA GLN A 249 0.66 -24.76 -26.77
C GLN A 249 0.01 -25.85 -25.91
N ILE A 250 0.80 -26.74 -25.30
CA ILE A 250 0.31 -27.76 -24.35
C ILE A 250 -0.28 -27.07 -23.11
N GLN A 251 0.38 -26.03 -22.60
CA GLN A 251 -0.14 -25.24 -21.48
C GLN A 251 -1.46 -24.54 -21.82
N ALA A 252 -1.58 -23.97 -23.01
CA ALA A 252 -2.82 -23.35 -23.47
C ALA A 252 -3.99 -24.36 -23.54
N ALA A 253 -3.74 -25.58 -24.01
CA ALA A 253 -4.76 -26.64 -24.07
C ALA A 253 -5.29 -27.03 -22.68
N ASN A 254 -4.42 -27.19 -21.68
CA ASN A 254 -4.82 -27.53 -20.30
C ASN A 254 -5.62 -26.41 -19.61
N LEU A 255 -5.43 -25.15 -20.01
CA LEU A 255 -6.17 -24.01 -19.48
C LEU A 255 -7.59 -23.88 -20.06
N VAL A 256 -7.83 -24.41 -21.27
CA VAL A 256 -9.17 -24.40 -21.91
C VAL A 256 -10.10 -25.47 -21.31
N THR A 257 -9.54 -26.51 -20.69
CA THR A 257 -10.29 -27.63 -20.09
C THR A 257 -10.70 -27.40 -18.63
N LEU A 258 -10.35 -26.25 -18.04
CA LEU A 258 -10.69 -25.83 -16.66
C LEU A 258 -12.00 -25.06 -16.60
#